data_AF-A0A956E0D1-F1
#
_entry.id   AF-A0A956E0D1-F1
#
_cell.length_a   1.000
_cell.length_b   1.000
_cell.length_c   1.000
_cell.angle_alpha   90.00
_cell.angle_beta   90.00
_cell.angle_gamma   90.00
#
_symmetry.space_group_name_H-M   'P 1'
#
loop_
_entity.id
_entity.type
_entity.pdbx_description
1 polymer ?
#
loop_
_entity_poly.entity_id
_entity_poly.type
_entity_poly.pdbx_seq_one_letter_code
_entity_poly.pdbx_strand_id
1 'polypeptide(L)'
;MSDTIDNRRGEPIARTDVRARVSVQAPGVILIRELPESTGAIYGAMVERARELGEEFGNYATVVDLAEATVRPDRDMMDILMRTTKSMGCHWAIVEAKSMMMRVVLQFVGGRLGVMPHVSFHASLEEAVAAASEAVEQAGGATRSQSVSKGGEL
;
A
#
# COMPACT_ATOMS: atom_id res chain seq x y z
N MET A 1 -10.82 -22.42 -4.66
CA MET A 1 -10.80 -21.46 -3.54
C MET A 1 -12.24 -21.00 -3.32
N SER A 2 -12.64 -20.68 -2.09
CA SER A 2 -13.96 -20.05 -1.84
C SER A 2 -14.03 -18.71 -2.56
N ASP A 3 -15.17 -18.40 -3.19
CA ASP A 3 -15.42 -17.12 -3.86
C ASP A 3 -15.62 -15.96 -2.87
N THR A 4 -15.70 -16.28 -1.58
CA THR A 4 -15.85 -15.32 -0.48
C THR A 4 -14.71 -15.38 0.53
N ILE A 5 -14.55 -14.30 1.28
CA ILE A 5 -13.66 -14.16 2.44
C ILE A 5 -14.48 -13.50 3.56
N ASP A 6 -14.44 -14.05 4.77
CA ASP A 6 -15.18 -13.50 5.89
C ASP A 6 -14.46 -12.29 6.50
N ASN A 7 -15.24 -11.26 6.84
CA ASN A 7 -14.77 -10.13 7.64
C ASN A 7 -14.69 -10.51 9.13
N ARG A 8 -14.32 -9.54 9.97
CA ARG A 8 -14.15 -9.77 11.42
C ARG A 8 -15.45 -10.14 12.15
N ARG A 9 -16.60 -9.88 11.54
CA ARG A 9 -17.93 -10.24 12.05
C ARG A 9 -18.39 -11.62 11.56
N GLY A 10 -17.60 -12.29 10.71
CA GLY A 10 -18.00 -13.54 10.06
C GLY A 10 -18.96 -13.33 8.88
N GLU A 11 -19.07 -12.11 8.37
CA GLU A 11 -19.91 -11.81 7.21
C GLU A 11 -19.11 -12.10 5.93
N PRO A 12 -19.68 -12.86 4.97
CA PRO A 12 -18.98 -13.21 3.75
C PRO A 12 -18.90 -12.00 2.81
N ILE A 13 -17.69 -11.70 2.34
CA ILE A 13 -17.43 -10.67 1.31
C ILE A 13 -16.94 -11.36 0.04
N ALA A 14 -17.51 -11.01 -1.11
CA ALA A 14 -17.06 -11.59 -2.38
C ALA A 14 -15.62 -11.15 -2.69
N ARG A 15 -14.79 -12.09 -3.18
CA ARG A 15 -13.40 -11.80 -3.57
C ARG A 15 -13.32 -10.74 -4.67
N THR A 16 -14.32 -10.68 -5.55
CA THR A 16 -14.44 -9.63 -6.58
C THR A 16 -14.55 -8.25 -5.95
N ASP A 17 -15.31 -8.12 -4.86
CA ASP A 17 -15.51 -6.85 -4.17
C ASP A 17 -14.24 -6.44 -3.43
N VAL A 18 -13.55 -7.39 -2.79
CA VAL A 18 -12.23 -7.15 -2.19
C VAL A 18 -11.23 -6.67 -3.24
N ARG A 19 -11.20 -7.31 -4.43
CA ARG A 19 -10.30 -6.92 -5.53
C ARG A 19 -10.66 -5.55 -6.11
N ALA A 20 -11.94 -5.18 -6.16
CA ALA A 20 -12.39 -3.88 -6.64
C ALA A 20 -11.96 -2.70 -5.74
N ARG A 21 -11.55 -2.98 -4.50
CA ARG A 21 -10.96 -1.98 -3.59
C ARG A 21 -9.52 -1.60 -3.95
N VAL A 22 -8.94 -2.28 -4.93
CA VAL A 22 -7.56 -2.08 -5.37
C VAL A 22 -7.53 -1.61 -6.82
N SER A 23 -6.89 -0.48 -7.07
CA SER A 23 -6.94 0.20 -8.37
C SER A 23 -5.66 0.97 -8.68
N VAL A 24 -5.38 1.17 -9.97
CA VAL A 24 -4.31 2.08 -10.42
C VAL A 24 -4.87 3.50 -10.42
N GLN A 25 -4.22 4.43 -9.71
CA GLN A 25 -4.63 5.85 -9.67
C GLN A 25 -3.84 6.69 -10.67
N ALA A 26 -2.58 6.36 -10.85
CA ALA A 26 -1.66 6.96 -11.81
C ALA A 26 -0.63 5.89 -12.23
N PRO A 27 0.14 6.09 -13.32
CA PRO A 27 1.20 5.16 -13.70
C PRO A 27 2.14 4.87 -12.52
N GLY A 28 2.24 3.60 -12.12
CA GLY A 28 3.05 3.18 -10.97
C GLY A 28 2.48 3.56 -9.59
N VAL A 29 1.24 4.05 -9.47
CA VAL A 29 0.60 4.37 -8.19
C VAL A 29 -0.62 3.49 -7.98
N ILE A 30 -0.52 2.58 -7.02
CA ILE A 30 -1.58 1.61 -6.69
C ILE A 30 -2.30 2.04 -5.41
N LEU A 31 -3.62 2.21 -5.47
CA LEU A 31 -4.47 2.50 -4.31
C LEU A 31 -5.11 1.23 -3.77
N ILE A 32 -5.01 1.03 -2.46
CA ILE A 32 -5.76 0.08 -1.66
C ILE A 32 -6.72 0.86 -0.77
N ARG A 33 -8.03 0.65 -0.93
CA ARG A 33 -9.05 1.21 -0.01
C ARG A 33 -9.46 0.17 1.02
N GLU A 34 -9.03 0.35 2.26
CA GLU A 34 -9.28 -0.62 3.33
C GLU A 34 -10.78 -0.77 3.61
N LEU A 35 -11.24 -2.01 3.84
CA LEU A 35 -12.63 -2.28 4.20
C LEU A 35 -12.88 -2.08 5.70
N PRO A 36 -14.12 -1.73 6.12
CA PRO A 36 -14.50 -1.84 7.52
C PRO A 36 -14.40 -3.30 7.98
N GLU A 37 -14.09 -3.51 9.27
CA GLU A 37 -13.99 -4.85 9.87
C GLU A 37 -13.05 -5.82 9.11
N SER A 38 -12.03 -5.29 8.44
CA SER A 38 -11.07 -6.08 7.67
C SER A 38 -10.29 -7.06 8.55
N THR A 39 -9.96 -8.21 7.97
CA THR A 39 -9.15 -9.28 8.55
C THR A 39 -7.83 -9.40 7.80
N GLY A 40 -6.85 -10.10 8.37
CA GLY A 40 -5.62 -10.44 7.63
C GLY A 40 -5.87 -11.10 6.27
N ALA A 41 -6.91 -11.94 6.14
CA ALA A 41 -7.25 -12.59 4.88
C ALA A 41 -7.76 -11.60 3.82
N ILE A 42 -8.61 -10.64 4.20
CA ILE A 42 -9.09 -9.57 3.32
C ILE A 42 -7.92 -8.68 2.90
N TYR A 43 -7.11 -8.25 3.87
CA TYR A 43 -5.93 -7.42 3.60
C TYR A 43 -4.94 -8.13 2.66
N GLY A 44 -4.66 -9.41 2.91
CA GLY A 44 -3.79 -10.23 2.07
C GLY A 44 -4.26 -10.31 0.62
N ALA A 45 -5.58 -10.48 0.40
CA ALA A 45 -6.15 -10.50 -0.95
C ALA A 45 -6.03 -9.12 -1.66
N MET A 46 -6.16 -8.02 -0.92
CA MET A 46 -5.93 -6.67 -1.47
C MET A 46 -4.47 -6.45 -1.85
N VAL A 47 -3.54 -6.87 -0.99
CA VAL A 47 -2.09 -6.81 -1.26
C VAL A 47 -1.72 -7.67 -2.48
N GLU A 48 -2.24 -8.88 -2.59
CA GLU A 48 -2.03 -9.75 -3.75
C GLU A 48 -2.46 -9.04 -5.04
N ARG A 49 -3.65 -8.45 -5.04
CA ARG A 49 -4.12 -7.65 -6.18
C ARG A 49 -3.23 -6.44 -6.47
N ALA A 50 -2.74 -5.77 -5.44
CA ALA A 50 -1.85 -4.62 -5.62
C ALA A 50 -0.52 -5.02 -6.27
N ARG A 51 0.02 -6.19 -5.92
CA ARG A 51 1.21 -6.76 -6.57
C ARG A 51 0.97 -7.08 -8.04
N GLU A 52 -0.12 -7.77 -8.35
CA GLU A 52 -0.49 -8.09 -9.75
C GLU A 52 -0.56 -6.82 -10.61
N LEU A 53 -1.15 -5.73 -10.08
CA LEU A 53 -1.20 -4.46 -10.79
C LEU A 53 0.17 -3.77 -10.88
N GLY A 54 0.98 -3.91 -9.84
CA GLY A 54 2.31 -3.30 -9.76
C GLY A 54 3.35 -3.94 -10.68
N GLU A 55 3.19 -5.21 -11.05
CA GLU A 55 4.11 -5.95 -11.93
C GLU A 55 4.33 -5.24 -13.28
N GLU A 56 3.29 -4.61 -13.83
CA GLU A 56 3.38 -3.88 -15.12
C GLU A 56 4.38 -2.70 -15.06
N PHE A 57 4.54 -2.09 -13.89
CA PHE A 57 5.35 -0.88 -13.73
C PHE A 57 6.79 -1.17 -13.31
N GLY A 58 7.09 -2.40 -12.87
CA GLY A 58 8.38 -2.82 -12.31
C GLY A 58 8.69 -2.19 -10.94
N ASN A 59 8.51 -0.88 -10.82
CA ASN A 59 8.57 -0.13 -9.57
C ASN A 59 7.30 0.72 -9.41
N TYR A 60 6.70 0.69 -8.23
CA TYR A 60 5.43 1.36 -7.95
C TYR A 60 5.37 1.86 -6.50
N ALA A 61 4.55 2.87 -6.23
CA ALA A 61 4.19 3.30 -4.89
C ALA A 61 2.79 2.76 -4.53
N THR A 62 2.58 2.54 -3.23
CA THR A 62 1.29 2.09 -2.71
C THR A 62 0.66 3.19 -1.88
N VAL A 63 -0.58 3.56 -2.23
CA VAL A 63 -1.44 4.40 -1.41
C VAL A 63 -2.39 3.50 -0.63
N VAL A 64 -2.46 3.68 0.69
CA VAL A 64 -3.39 2.94 1.56
C VAL A 64 -4.38 3.94 2.14
N ASP A 65 -5.64 3.84 1.73
CA ASP A 65 -6.72 4.67 2.24
C ASP A 65 -7.46 3.96 3.38
N LEU A 66 -7.31 4.52 4.58
CA LEU A 66 -7.89 3.99 5.81
C LEU A 66 -9.14 4.75 6.26
N ALA A 67 -9.75 5.57 5.41
CA ALA A 67 -10.90 6.40 5.77
C ALA A 67 -12.11 5.59 6.26
N GLU A 68 -12.29 4.38 5.75
CA GLU A 68 -13.37 3.44 6.12
C GLU A 68 -12.94 2.39 7.15
N ALA A 69 -11.66 2.33 7.53
CA ALA A 69 -11.17 1.31 8.45
C ALA A 69 -11.70 1.56 9.89
N THR A 70 -12.42 0.56 10.42
CA THR A 70 -13.04 0.64 11.76
C THR A 70 -12.28 -0.11 12.85
N VAL A 71 -11.40 -1.04 12.46
CA VAL A 71 -10.74 -1.96 13.38
C VAL A 71 -9.22 -1.82 13.33
N ARG A 72 -8.57 -2.07 14.47
CA ARG A 72 -7.10 -2.13 14.53
C ARG A 72 -6.59 -3.35 13.77
N PRO A 73 -5.41 -3.25 13.13
CA PRO A 73 -4.72 -4.39 12.56
C PRO A 73 -4.61 -5.51 13.58
N ASP A 74 -5.05 -6.71 13.20
CA ASP A 74 -4.78 -7.92 13.96
C ASP A 74 -3.36 -8.43 13.67
N ARG A 75 -2.98 -9.52 14.33
CA ARG A 75 -1.65 -10.11 14.18
C ARG A 75 -1.40 -10.56 12.73
N ASP A 76 -2.39 -11.13 12.07
CA ASP A 76 -2.23 -11.67 10.72
C ASP A 76 -2.04 -10.53 9.70
N MET A 77 -2.81 -9.46 9.83
CA MET A 77 -2.65 -8.23 9.04
C MET A 77 -1.27 -7.61 9.29
N MET A 78 -0.83 -7.55 10.54
CA MET A 78 0.52 -7.07 10.88
C MET A 78 1.60 -7.95 10.25
N ASP A 79 1.47 -9.28 10.30
CA ASP A 79 2.44 -10.19 9.69
C ASP A 79 2.49 -10.03 8.16
N ILE A 80 1.34 -9.77 7.52
CA ILE A 80 1.27 -9.47 6.08
C ILE A 80 1.97 -8.14 5.80
N LEU A 81 1.60 -7.05 6.51
CA LEU A 81 2.23 -5.73 6.41
C LEU A 81 3.77 -5.83 6.49
N MET A 82 4.29 -6.53 7.50
CA MET A 82 5.73 -6.69 7.73
C MET A 82 6.44 -7.43 6.59
N ARG A 83 5.76 -8.37 5.93
CA ARG A 83 6.31 -9.13 4.78
C ARG A 83 6.22 -8.34 3.49
N THR A 84 5.16 -7.55 3.33
CA THR A 84 4.89 -6.81 2.09
C THR A 84 5.71 -5.55 1.99
N THR A 85 5.92 -4.82 3.09
CA THR A 85 6.71 -3.58 3.09
C THR A 85 8.17 -3.79 2.72
N LYS A 86 8.71 -5.01 2.94
CA LYS A 86 10.06 -5.40 2.51
C LYS A 86 10.17 -5.75 1.03
N SER A 87 9.05 -6.01 0.37
CA SER A 87 9.00 -6.58 -0.99
C SER A 87 8.22 -5.72 -1.99
N MET A 88 7.48 -4.72 -1.53
CA MET A 88 6.59 -3.91 -2.35
C MET A 88 6.98 -2.45 -2.32
N GLY A 89 7.29 -1.97 -3.52
CA GLY A 89 7.26 -0.58 -3.90
C GLY A 89 8.36 0.31 -3.35
N CYS A 90 8.47 1.50 -3.94
CA CYS A 90 9.44 2.51 -3.54
C CYS A 90 8.93 3.43 -2.41
N HIS A 91 7.61 3.46 -2.17
CA HIS A 91 6.97 4.38 -1.22
C HIS A 91 5.59 3.91 -0.76
N TRP A 92 5.25 4.19 0.50
CA TRP A 92 3.95 3.92 1.11
C TRP A 92 3.30 5.23 1.58
N ALA A 93 2.22 5.66 0.94
CA ALA A 93 1.48 6.85 1.31
C ALA A 93 0.15 6.46 1.99
N ILE A 94 -0.04 6.85 3.24
CA ILE A 94 -1.19 6.44 4.05
C ILE A 94 -2.14 7.63 4.21
N VAL A 95 -3.39 7.49 3.74
CA VAL A 95 -4.47 8.42 4.08
C VAL A 95 -4.96 8.09 5.47
N GLU A 96 -4.81 9.06 6.38
CA GLU A 96 -5.03 8.81 7.80
C GLU A 96 -6.48 8.44 8.11
N ALA A 97 -6.65 7.35 8.87
CA ALA A 97 -7.95 6.99 9.43
C ALA A 97 -8.52 8.13 10.27
N LYS A 98 -9.86 8.20 10.34
CA LYS A 98 -10.58 9.15 11.21
C LYS A 98 -10.29 8.92 12.70
N SER A 99 -9.83 7.73 13.07
CA SER A 99 -9.51 7.36 14.45
C SER A 99 -8.11 7.81 14.85
N MET A 100 -8.01 8.72 15.84
CA MET A 100 -6.75 9.17 16.42
C MET A 100 -5.89 8.02 16.94
N MET A 101 -6.52 7.00 17.54
CA MET A 101 -5.82 5.81 18.01
C MET A 101 -5.17 5.02 16.87
N MET A 102 -5.84 4.94 15.72
CA MET A 102 -5.28 4.27 14.54
C MET A 102 -4.06 5.02 14.01
N ARG A 103 -4.13 6.35 13.98
CA ARG A 103 -3.00 7.20 13.59
C ARG A 103 -1.77 6.93 14.46
N VAL A 104 -1.95 6.85 15.78
CA VAL A 104 -0.87 6.54 16.72
C VAL A 104 -0.27 5.15 16.44
N VAL A 105 -1.09 4.13 16.21
CA VAL A 105 -0.62 2.78 15.89
C VAL A 105 0.20 2.78 14.59
N LEU A 106 -0.30 3.42 13.54
CA LEU A 106 0.38 3.45 12.25
C LEU A 106 1.69 4.24 12.30
N GLN A 107 1.72 5.37 13.02
CA GLN A 107 2.95 6.14 13.22
C GLN A 107 3.97 5.36 14.06
N PHE A 108 3.51 4.59 15.05
CA PHE A 108 4.39 3.73 15.84
C PHE A 108 5.00 2.60 14.98
N VAL A 109 4.17 1.92 14.19
CA VAL A 109 4.60 0.83 13.29
C VAL A 109 5.48 1.35 12.16
N GLY A 110 5.04 2.40 11.46
CA GLY A 110 5.73 2.97 10.31
C GLY A 110 6.98 3.77 10.68
N GLY A 111 6.91 4.61 11.72
CA GLY A 111 7.98 5.51 12.10
C GLY A 111 8.98 4.91 13.10
N ARG A 112 8.50 4.38 14.23
CA ARG A 112 9.39 4.05 15.37
C ARG A 112 10.06 2.68 15.27
N LEU A 113 9.41 1.73 14.60
CA LEU A 113 9.97 0.40 14.40
C LEU A 113 10.78 0.27 13.10
N GLY A 114 10.83 1.31 12.26
CA GLY A 114 11.60 1.31 11.00
C GLY A 114 11.14 0.25 10.01
N VAL A 115 9.91 -0.24 10.14
CA VAL A 115 9.35 -1.38 9.38
C VAL A 115 9.05 -1.01 7.94
N MET A 116 8.77 0.26 7.69
CA MET A 116 8.34 0.78 6.40
C MET A 116 9.33 1.86 5.95
N PRO A 117 10.39 1.50 5.21
CA PRO A 117 11.22 2.52 4.58
C PRO A 117 10.33 3.32 3.60
N HIS A 118 10.44 4.64 3.65
CA HIS A 118 9.67 5.56 2.79
C HIS A 118 8.15 5.49 3.02
N VAL A 119 7.71 5.72 4.27
CA VAL A 119 6.30 5.92 4.60
C VAL A 119 5.99 7.41 4.80
N SER A 120 4.85 7.87 4.29
CA SER A 120 4.30 9.19 4.60
C SER A 120 2.81 9.12 4.94
N PHE A 121 2.35 10.08 5.75
CA PHE A 121 0.98 10.15 6.26
C PHE A 121 0.34 11.44 5.76
N HIS A 122 -0.89 11.34 5.26
CA HIS A 122 -1.59 12.43 4.59
C HIS A 122 -3.02 12.58 5.09
N ALA A 123 -3.53 13.82 5.07
CA ALA A 123 -4.89 14.10 5.51
C ALA A 123 -5.93 13.73 4.45
N SER A 124 -5.51 13.67 3.18
CA SER A 124 -6.39 13.39 2.05
C SER A 124 -5.80 12.38 1.06
N LEU A 125 -6.68 11.78 0.25
CA LEU A 125 -6.29 10.90 -0.85
C LEU A 125 -5.49 11.64 -1.92
N GLU A 126 -5.83 12.90 -2.20
CA GLU A 126 -5.15 13.72 -3.20
C GLU A 126 -3.67 13.94 -2.82
N GLU A 127 -3.40 14.36 -1.59
CA GLU A 127 -2.04 14.52 -1.06
C GLU A 127 -1.25 13.21 -1.11
N ALA A 128 -1.88 12.10 -0.73
CA ALA A 128 -1.24 10.79 -0.73
C ALA A 128 -0.86 10.32 -2.13
N VAL A 129 -1.74 10.52 -3.12
CA VAL A 129 -1.49 10.17 -4.52
C VAL A 129 -0.40 11.08 -5.11
N ALA A 130 -0.39 12.37 -4.78
CA ALA A 130 0.65 13.29 -5.24
C ALA A 130 2.03 12.87 -4.73
N ALA A 131 2.16 12.59 -3.43
CA ALA A 131 3.42 12.13 -2.83
C ALA A 131 3.87 10.76 -3.38
N ALA A 132 2.94 9.84 -3.60
CA ALA A 132 3.24 8.55 -4.20
C ALA A 132 3.75 8.69 -5.65
N SER A 133 3.13 9.58 -6.44
CA SER A 133 3.55 9.87 -7.81
C SER A 133 4.96 10.43 -7.86
N GLU A 134 5.27 11.42 -7.01
CA GLU A 134 6.61 12.00 -6.91
C GLU A 134 7.67 10.94 -6.57
N ALA A 135 7.37 10.03 -5.63
CA ALA A 135 8.30 8.96 -5.26
C ALA A 135 8.58 7.99 -6.42
N VAL A 136 7.55 7.66 -7.22
CA VAL A 136 7.70 6.82 -8.43
C VAL A 136 8.57 7.52 -9.46
N GLU A 137 8.34 8.81 -9.71
CA GLU A 137 9.15 9.60 -10.64
C GLU A 137 10.62 9.67 -10.22
N GLN A 138 10.89 9.93 -8.94
CA GLN A 138 12.25 9.97 -8.40
C GLN A 138 12.94 8.61 -8.52
N ALA A 139 12.23 7.52 -8.25
CA ALA A 139 12.78 6.19 -8.37
C ALA A 139 13.08 5.79 -9.84
N GLY A 140 12.20 6.15 -10.77
CA GLY A 140 12.41 5.96 -12.21
C GLY A 140 13.52 6.84 -12.79
N GLY A 141 13.68 8.06 -12.27
CA GLY A 141 14.78 8.98 -12.61
C GLY A 141 16.14 8.47 -12.15
N ALA A 142 16.20 7.85 -10.95
CA ALA A 142 17.42 7.23 -10.44
C ALA A 142 17.91 6.07 -11.31
N THR A 143 17.01 5.32 -11.95
CA THR A 143 17.37 4.24 -12.89
C THR A 143 17.89 4.77 -14.23
N ARG A 144 17.37 5.90 -14.75
CA ARG A 144 17.84 6.51 -16.02
C ARG A 144 19.18 7.22 -15.89
N SER A 145 19.50 7.82 -14.75
CA SER A 145 20.78 8.52 -14.55
C SER A 145 21.99 7.58 -14.44
N GLN A 146 21.80 6.30 -14.12
CA GLN A 146 22.88 5.32 -14.06
C GLN A 146 23.23 4.70 -15.43
N SER A 147 22.39 4.87 -16.46
CA SER A 147 22.62 4.30 -17.79
C SER A 147 23.41 5.18 -18.77
N VAL A 148 23.88 6.38 -18.35
CA VAL A 148 24.56 7.34 -19.26
C VAL A 148 26.08 7.44 -19.03
N SER A 149 26.66 6.75 -18.04
CA SER A 149 28.08 6.94 -17.66
C SER A 149 29.09 5.90 -18.19
N LYS A 150 28.76 5.09 -19.21
CA LYS A 150 29.72 4.13 -19.81
C LYS A 150 29.82 4.21 -21.35
N GLY A 151 29.90 5.42 -21.89
CA GLY A 151 30.07 5.64 -23.33
C GLY A 151 30.97 6.82 -23.65
N GLY A 152 32.20 6.83 -23.13
CA GLY A 152 33.20 7.80 -23.49
C GLY A 152 34.56 7.39 -22.96
N GLU A 153 35.55 7.41 -23.85
CA GLU A 153 36.97 7.08 -23.63
C GLU A 153 37.29 5.57 -23.67
N LEU A 154 37.61 5.07 -24.86
CA LEU A 154 38.99 5.00 -25.38
C LEU A 154 38.99 4.77 -26.90
#